data_AF-A0A4Q0S3T4-F1
#
_entry.id   AF-A0A4Q0S3T4-F1
#
_cell.length_a   1.000
_cell.length_b   1.000
_cell.length_c   1.000
_cell.angle_alpha   90.00
_cell.angle_beta   90.00
_cell.angle_gamma   90.00
#
_symmetry.space_group_name_H-M   'P 1'
#
loop_
_entity.id
_entity.type
_entity.pdbx_description
1 polymer ?
#
loop_
_entity_poly.entity_id
_entity_poly.type
_entity_poly.pdbx_seq_one_letter_code
_entity_poly.pdbx_strand_id
1 'polypeptide(L)'
;MKFVVVNHEPPLRAATCSTCSRSLRSGYVRHARTQRRFCDYDCYRRGELVTFFTQWSMPGRTEPAAANVELAARNMIETMAVLGAVWCWSCTMHAWIFARALTGASLEGRDLITMEGGDI
;
A
#
# COMPACT_ATOMS: atom_id res chain seq x y z
N MET A 1 -5.99 2.49 -13.40
CA MET A 1 -7.41 2.89 -13.28
C MET A 1 -7.74 3.94 -14.33
N LYS A 2 -8.90 3.87 -15.01
CA LYS A 2 -9.26 4.78 -16.11
C LYS A 2 -10.49 5.61 -15.71
N PHE A 3 -10.40 6.92 -15.89
CA PHE A 3 -11.51 7.86 -15.69
C PHE A 3 -11.77 8.65 -16.97
N VAL A 4 -12.97 9.21 -17.06
CA VAL A 4 -13.40 10.08 -18.15
C VAL A 4 -13.76 11.42 -17.55
N VAL A 5 -13.17 12.50 -18.06
CA VAL A 5 -13.61 13.86 -17.75
C VAL A 5 -14.80 14.14 -18.66
N VAL A 6 -15.95 14.42 -18.07
CA VAL A 6 -17.10 14.88 -18.83
C VAL A 6 -16.85 16.34 -19.18
N ASN A 7 -17.05 16.72 -20.44
CA ASN A 7 -16.96 18.12 -20.88
C ASN A 7 -17.84 19.01 -20.00
N HIS A 8 -17.68 20.33 -20.08
CA HIS A 8 -18.35 21.34 -19.24
C HIS A 8 -19.91 21.35 -19.27
N GLU A 9 -20.53 20.29 -19.74
CA GLU A 9 -21.96 20.04 -19.61
C GLU A 9 -22.32 19.58 -18.19
N PRO A 10 -23.38 20.17 -17.59
CA PRO A 10 -23.95 19.65 -16.36
C PRO A 10 -24.63 18.29 -16.63
N PRO A 11 -24.66 17.40 -15.62
CA PRO A 11 -25.33 16.11 -15.79
C PRO A 11 -26.82 16.30 -16.07
N LEU A 12 -27.35 15.53 -17.03
CA LEU A 12 -28.77 15.53 -17.45
C LEU A 12 -29.78 15.36 -16.30
N ARG A 13 -29.36 14.78 -15.18
CA ARG A 13 -30.14 14.64 -13.94
C ARG A 13 -29.30 15.14 -12.78
N ALA A 14 -29.95 15.72 -11.78
CA ALA A 14 -29.32 16.07 -10.52
C ALA A 14 -28.49 14.89 -10.00
N ALA A 15 -27.20 15.10 -9.87
CA ALA A 15 -26.25 14.07 -9.50
C ALA A 15 -25.32 14.59 -8.42
N THR A 16 -24.98 13.72 -7.48
CA THR A 16 -24.07 14.02 -6.38
C THR A 16 -22.76 13.27 -6.56
N CYS A 17 -21.70 13.81 -5.98
CA CYS A 17 -20.41 13.14 -5.91
C CYS A 17 -20.51 11.90 -5.03
N SER A 18 -19.98 10.77 -5.52
CA SER A 18 -19.95 9.52 -4.76
C SER A 18 -19.05 9.56 -3.51
N THR A 19 -18.19 10.58 -3.36
CA THR A 19 -17.26 10.71 -2.24
C THR A 19 -17.69 11.77 -1.23
N CYS A 20 -18.07 12.96 -1.68
CA CYS A 20 -18.39 14.09 -0.79
C CYS A 20 -19.88 14.46 -0.74
N SER A 21 -20.73 13.72 -1.47
CA SER A 21 -22.19 13.93 -1.55
C SER A 21 -22.65 15.30 -2.06
N ARG A 22 -21.73 16.19 -2.47
CA ARG A 22 -22.04 17.51 -3.04
C ARG A 22 -22.64 17.37 -4.44
N SER A 23 -23.48 18.33 -4.82
CA SER A 23 -24.02 18.43 -6.19
C SER A 23 -22.90 18.58 -7.22
N LEU A 24 -22.95 17.79 -8.28
CA LEU A 24 -21.99 17.87 -9.38
C LEU A 24 -22.28 19.09 -10.26
N ARG A 25 -21.20 19.75 -10.68
CA ARG A 25 -21.21 20.87 -11.62
C ARG A 25 -20.62 20.41 -12.96
N SER A 26 -20.58 21.30 -13.94
CA SER A 26 -19.86 21.12 -15.21
C SER A 26 -18.41 20.64 -14.98
N GLY A 27 -17.91 19.72 -15.81
CA GLY A 27 -16.52 19.27 -15.74
C GLY A 27 -16.26 18.14 -14.72
N TYR A 28 -17.30 17.42 -14.31
CA TYR A 28 -17.18 16.33 -13.35
C TYR A 28 -16.46 15.11 -13.94
N VAL A 29 -15.85 14.31 -13.07
CA VAL A 29 -15.11 13.09 -13.43
C VAL A 29 -16.02 11.88 -13.30
N ARG A 30 -15.90 10.91 -14.21
CA ARG A 30 -16.63 9.64 -14.16
C ARG A 30 -15.68 8.45 -14.20
N HIS A 31 -15.94 7.47 -13.36
CA HIS A 31 -15.24 6.19 -13.43
C HIS A 31 -15.71 5.40 -14.66
N ALA A 32 -14.79 4.95 -15.52
CA ALA A 32 -15.14 4.34 -16.82
C ALA A 32 -15.97 3.05 -16.69
N ARG A 33 -15.65 2.19 -15.73
CA ARG A 33 -16.38 0.92 -15.51
C ARG A 33 -17.66 1.06 -14.70
N THR A 34 -17.55 1.56 -13.46
CA THR A 34 -18.68 1.63 -12.51
C THR A 34 -19.62 2.80 -12.76
N GLN A 35 -19.26 3.70 -13.69
CA GLN A 35 -20.04 4.86 -14.06
C GLN A 35 -20.29 5.86 -12.89
N ARG A 36 -19.63 5.65 -11.73
CA ARG A 36 -19.64 6.55 -10.56
C ARG A 36 -19.08 7.91 -10.92
N ARG A 37 -19.60 8.96 -10.27
CA ARG A 37 -19.35 10.35 -10.62
C ARG A 37 -18.70 11.11 -9.46
N PHE A 38 -17.75 11.97 -9.76
CA PHE A 38 -16.91 12.67 -8.81
C PHE A 38 -16.76 14.13 -9.19
N CYS A 39 -16.65 15.03 -8.22
CA CYS A 39 -16.46 16.46 -8.48
C CYS A 39 -15.20 16.71 -9.31
N ASP A 40 -14.13 16.01 -8.95
CA ASP A 40 -12.78 16.22 -9.47
C ASP A 40 -11.97 14.92 -9.32
N TYR A 41 -10.71 15.00 -9.74
CA TYR A 41 -9.76 13.91 -9.62
C TYR A 41 -9.45 13.54 -8.15
N ASP A 42 -9.47 14.48 -7.21
CA ASP A 42 -9.17 14.20 -5.80
C ASP A 42 -10.28 13.38 -5.12
N CYS A 43 -11.54 13.71 -5.43
CA CYS A 43 -12.70 12.93 -5.01
C CYS A 43 -12.70 11.54 -5.65
N TYR A 44 -12.29 11.45 -6.92
CA TYR A 44 -12.09 10.17 -7.60
C TYR A 44 -11.03 9.32 -6.91
N ARG A 45 -9.84 9.89 -6.64
CA ARG A 45 -8.74 9.18 -5.96
C ARG A 45 -9.12 8.70 -4.57
N ARG A 46 -9.82 9.52 -3.78
CA ARG A 46 -10.34 9.13 -2.47
C ARG A 46 -11.38 8.01 -2.57
N GLY A 47 -12.30 8.10 -3.53
CA GLY A 47 -13.31 7.06 -3.76
C GLY A 47 -12.71 5.73 -4.20
N GLU A 48 -11.66 5.75 -5.02
CA GLU A 48 -10.89 4.56 -5.41
C GLU A 48 -10.21 3.92 -4.20
N LEU A 49 -9.55 4.73 -3.35
CA LEU A 49 -8.89 4.25 -2.15
C LEU A 49 -9.89 3.57 -1.21
N VAL A 50 -11.04 4.21 -0.95
CA VAL A 50 -12.11 3.62 -0.14
C VAL A 50 -12.62 2.33 -0.77
N THR A 51 -12.88 2.30 -2.08
CA THR A 51 -13.37 1.09 -2.78
C THR A 51 -12.37 -0.06 -2.68
N PHE A 52 -11.08 0.23 -2.84
CA PHE A 52 -9.99 -0.73 -2.66
C PHE A 52 -9.95 -1.28 -1.22
N PHE A 53 -10.03 -0.41 -0.22
CA PHE A 53 -10.14 -0.84 1.17
C PHE A 53 -11.44 -1.60 1.47
N THR A 54 -12.56 -1.24 0.85
CA THR A 54 -13.84 -1.94 1.07
C THR A 54 -13.81 -3.32 0.43
N GLN A 55 -13.19 -3.46 -0.75
CA GLN A 55 -12.93 -4.75 -1.40
C GLN A 55 -12.02 -5.63 -0.54
N TRP A 56 -11.03 -5.02 0.12
CA TRP A 56 -10.19 -5.68 1.10
C TRP A 56 -10.94 -6.05 2.39
N SER A 57 -11.96 -5.27 2.76
CA SER A 57 -12.72 -5.46 4.00
C SER A 57 -13.93 -6.40 3.85
N MET A 58 -14.37 -6.70 2.62
CA MET A 58 -15.53 -7.55 2.36
C MET A 58 -15.40 -8.32 1.05
N PRO A 59 -15.01 -9.61 1.06
CA PRO A 59 -15.30 -10.54 -0.03
C PRO A 59 -16.73 -11.07 0.16
N GLY A 60 -17.72 -10.22 -0.06
CA GLY A 60 -19.08 -10.48 0.42
C GLY A 60 -20.20 -9.95 -0.46
N ARG A 61 -20.11 -10.07 -1.79
CA ARG A 61 -21.31 -10.20 -2.63
C ARG A 61 -20.96 -10.56 -4.08
N THR A 62 -21.72 -11.55 -4.57
CA THR A 62 -21.89 -12.00 -5.97
C THR A 62 -20.73 -12.78 -6.60
N GLU A 63 -20.65 -14.09 -6.29
CA GLU A 63 -20.26 -15.25 -7.16
C GLU A 63 -19.92 -16.47 -6.25
N PRO A 64 -19.93 -17.73 -6.75
CA PRO A 64 -20.10 -18.94 -5.93
C PRO A 64 -19.05 -19.08 -4.82
N ALA A 65 -19.52 -19.28 -3.59
CA ALA A 65 -18.75 -19.16 -2.35
C ALA A 65 -17.50 -20.06 -2.24
N ALA A 66 -17.38 -21.14 -3.02
CA ALA A 66 -16.26 -22.06 -2.93
C ALA A 66 -14.99 -21.54 -3.64
N ALA A 67 -15.12 -20.98 -4.85
CA ALA A 67 -13.98 -20.51 -5.64
C ALA A 67 -13.31 -19.26 -5.04
N ASN A 68 -14.10 -18.44 -4.33
CA ASN A 68 -13.64 -17.19 -3.74
C ASN A 68 -12.81 -17.39 -2.47
N VAL A 69 -13.10 -18.43 -1.68
CA VAL A 69 -12.35 -18.73 -0.44
C VAL A 69 -10.97 -19.29 -0.77
N GLU A 70 -10.88 -20.17 -1.77
CA GLU A 70 -9.61 -20.77 -2.18
C GLU A 70 -8.69 -19.74 -2.84
N LEU A 71 -9.23 -18.86 -3.68
CA LEU A 71 -8.48 -17.75 -4.28
C LEU A 71 -8.02 -16.73 -3.23
N ALA A 72 -8.87 -16.41 -2.25
CA ALA A 72 -8.52 -15.51 -1.14
C ALA A 72 -7.44 -16.12 -0.24
N ALA A 73 -7.57 -17.41 0.11
CA ALA A 73 -6.56 -18.13 0.87
C ALA A 73 -5.22 -18.19 0.12
N ARG A 74 -5.26 -18.45 -1.19
CA ARG A 74 -4.04 -18.46 -2.04
C ARG A 74 -3.36 -17.11 -2.07
N ASN A 75 -4.10 -16.02 -2.26
CA ASN A 75 -3.57 -14.66 -2.24
C ASN A 75 -3.02 -14.28 -0.84
N MET A 76 -3.68 -14.72 0.23
CA MET A 76 -3.22 -14.51 1.60
C MET A 76 -1.92 -15.29 1.88
N ILE A 77 -1.81 -16.53 1.42
CA ILE A 77 -0.59 -17.33 1.56
C ILE A 77 0.56 -16.69 0.78
N GLU A 78 0.32 -16.26 -0.46
CA GLU A 78 1.34 -15.62 -1.30
C GLU A 78 1.85 -14.30 -0.68
N THR A 79 0.94 -13.47 -0.16
CA THR A 79 1.32 -12.23 0.53
C THR A 79 2.07 -12.49 1.84
N MET A 80 1.64 -13.46 2.64
CA MET A 80 2.35 -13.84 3.87
C MET A 80 3.73 -14.43 3.57
N ALA A 81 3.87 -15.22 2.49
CA ALA A 81 5.16 -15.76 2.07
C ALA A 81 6.13 -14.64 1.63
N VAL A 82 5.65 -13.66 0.86
CA VAL A 82 6.44 -12.51 0.44
C VAL A 82 6.86 -11.68 1.66
N LEU A 83 5.93 -11.37 2.57
CA LEU A 83 6.24 -10.63 3.80
C LEU A 83 7.23 -11.38 4.69
N GLY A 84 7.09 -12.70 4.81
CA GLY A 84 8.03 -13.55 5.54
C GLY A 84 9.43 -13.55 4.91
N ALA A 85 9.54 -13.62 3.59
CA ALA A 85 10.82 -13.56 2.89
C ALA A 85 11.51 -12.20 3.08
N VAL A 86 10.75 -11.09 2.94
CA VAL A 86 11.26 -9.73 3.15
C VAL A 86 11.70 -9.53 4.61
N TRP A 87 10.92 -10.02 5.56
CA TRP A 87 11.27 -9.96 6.99
C TRP A 87 12.55 -10.74 7.28
N CYS A 88 12.65 -11.97 6.78
CA CYS A 88 13.84 -12.82 6.95
C CYS A 88 15.10 -12.14 6.39
N TRP A 89 15.03 -11.63 5.15
CA TRP A 89 16.12 -10.88 4.54
C TRP A 89 16.50 -9.62 5.32
N SER A 90 15.51 -8.92 5.87
CA SER A 90 15.76 -7.74 6.69
C SER A 90 16.49 -8.13 7.97
N CYS A 91 16.05 -9.19 8.67
CA CYS A 91 16.70 -9.67 9.88
C CYS A 91 18.15 -10.10 9.63
N THR A 92 18.43 -10.83 8.54
CA THR A 92 19.79 -11.27 8.21
C THR A 92 20.71 -10.09 7.92
N MET A 93 20.23 -9.09 7.17
CA MET A 93 21.00 -7.88 6.89
C MET A 93 21.30 -7.08 8.16
N HIS A 94 20.30 -6.88 9.04
CA HIS A 94 20.54 -6.19 10.30
C HIS A 94 21.53 -6.95 11.18
N ALA A 95 21.37 -8.26 11.35
CA ALA A 95 22.30 -9.08 12.15
C ALA A 95 23.74 -9.00 11.62
N TRP A 96 23.91 -9.00 10.30
CA TRP A 96 25.23 -8.88 9.68
C TRP A 96 25.87 -7.51 9.89
N ILE A 97 25.10 -6.43 9.77
CA ILE A 97 25.57 -5.05 10.04
C ILE A 97 25.97 -4.93 11.52
N PHE A 98 25.15 -5.43 12.44
CA PHE A 98 25.46 -5.43 13.87
C PHE A 98 26.74 -6.20 14.18
N ALA A 99 26.91 -7.40 13.61
CA ALA A 99 28.12 -8.20 13.80
C ALA A 99 29.37 -7.46 13.28
N ARG A 100 29.28 -6.83 12.10
CA ARG A 100 30.36 -6.00 11.53
C ARG A 100 30.73 -4.83 12.45
N ALA A 101 29.74 -4.09 12.94
CA ALA A 101 29.96 -2.95 13.84
C ALA A 101 30.61 -3.37 15.16
N LEU A 102 30.11 -4.46 15.78
CA LEU A 102 30.69 -5.01 17.02
C LEU A 102 32.13 -5.49 16.83
N THR A 103 32.42 -6.15 15.70
CA THR A 103 33.78 -6.60 15.39
C THR A 103 34.72 -5.41 15.21
N GLY A 104 34.29 -4.37 14.49
CA GLY A 104 35.05 -3.13 14.34
C GLY A 104 35.38 -2.47 15.68
N ALA A 105 34.37 -2.27 16.52
CA ALA A 105 34.55 -1.69 17.86
C ALA A 105 35.45 -2.55 18.76
N SER A 106 35.37 -3.88 18.65
CA SER A 106 36.20 -4.80 19.44
C SER A 106 37.67 -4.79 19.02
N LEU A 107 37.95 -4.59 17.73
CA LEU A 107 39.32 -4.47 17.21
C LEU A 107 39.91 -3.10 17.56
N GLU A 108 39.18 -2.02 17.33
CA GLU A 108 39.60 -0.66 17.69
C GLU A 108 39.90 -0.53 19.19
N GLY A 109 39.03 -1.08 20.05
CA GLY A 109 39.29 -1.13 21.49
C GLY A 109 40.51 -1.97 21.88
N ARG A 110 40.82 -3.04 21.14
CA ARG A 110 42.02 -3.88 21.40
C ARG A 110 43.31 -3.19 20.98
N ASP A 111 43.32 -2.48 19.86
CA ASP A 111 44.50 -1.73 19.41
C ASP A 111 44.85 -0.60 20.38
N LEU A 112 43.85 0.11 20.92
CA LEU A 112 44.04 1.13 21.96
C LEU A 112 44.67 0.55 23.25
N ILE A 113 44.17 -0.60 23.72
CA ILE A 113 44.72 -1.28 24.91
C ILE A 113 46.15 -1.77 24.67
N THR A 114 46.47 -2.17 23.44
CA THR A 114 47.81 -2.68 23.08
C THR A 114 48.83 -1.55 22.96
N MET A 115 48.42 -0.35 22.55
CA MET A 115 49.31 0.83 22.46
C MET A 115 49.63 1.48 23.82
N GLU A 116 48.74 1.42 24.82
CA GLU A 116 49.00 1.98 26.16
C GLU A 116 49.96 1.12 27.02
N GLY A 117 50.24 -0.13 26.63
CA GLY A 117 51.15 -1.03 27.36
C GLY A 117 52.61 -1.00 26.92
N GLY A 118 52.99 -0.08 26.02
CA GLY A 118 54.28 -0.07 25.32
C GLY A 118 55.38 0.85 25.89
N ASP A 119 55.14 1.56 27.00
CA ASP A 119 56.13 2.44 27.63
C ASP A 119 56.66 1.84 28.94
N ILE A 120 57.66 0.95 28.83
CA ILE A 120 58.59 0.58 29.93
C ILE A 120 60.00 0.53 29.38
#